data_AF-A0A7J4FJF1-F1
#
_entry.id   AF-A0A7J4FJF1-F1
#
_cell.length_a   1.000
_cell.length_b   1.000
_cell.length_c   1.000
_cell.angle_alpha   90.00
_cell.angle_beta   90.00
_cell.angle_gamma   90.00
#
_symmetry.space_group_name_H-M   'P 1'
#
loop_
_entity.id
_entity.type
_entity.pdbx_description
1 polymer ?
#
loop_
_entity_poly.entity_id
_entity_poly.type
_entity_poly.pdbx_seq_one_letter_code
_entity_poly.pdbx_strand_id
1 'polypeptide(L)'
;EELADEEDPIGPDDFIITFAHKSLFYDNLESDVSSETDITLKEVSWFLENYPKKDLFDRVARSYLKMSIRYFGEKWRPPCVAGEHSCFINPYGDVYPCITMNYPLGNLRSDGFSLHGILNNNRSQEFRRKIRETCVTCWTSCEAYPTIIFKPMEFLRDLI
;
A
#
# COMPACT_ATOMS: atom_id res chain seq x y z
N GLU A 1 27.15 -20.55 -15.86
CA GLU A 1 27.46 -19.83 -14.61
C GLU A 1 26.22 -19.01 -14.29
N GLU A 2 25.35 -19.33 -13.36
CA GLU A 2 25.28 -20.33 -12.29
C GLU A 2 23.76 -20.57 -12.22
N LEU A 3 23.29 -21.76 -12.63
CA LEU A 3 21.90 -22.13 -12.36
C LEU A 3 21.88 -22.42 -10.87
N ALA A 4 21.20 -21.56 -10.12
CA ALA A 4 21.04 -21.63 -8.68
C ALA A 4 20.79 -23.07 -8.23
N ASP A 5 21.46 -23.49 -7.16
CA ASP A 5 21.27 -24.77 -6.51
C ASP A 5 19.77 -25.06 -6.36
N GLU A 6 19.29 -26.08 -7.07
CA GLU A 6 17.97 -26.67 -6.90
C GLU A 6 17.93 -27.32 -5.51
N GLU A 7 17.47 -26.60 -4.48
CA GLU A 7 16.77 -27.14 -3.29
C GLU A 7 16.47 -26.09 -2.19
N ASP A 8 16.42 -24.78 -2.48
CA ASP A 8 15.87 -23.86 -1.45
C ASP A 8 14.34 -23.98 -1.44
N PRO A 9 13.71 -24.49 -0.36
CA PRO A 9 12.27 -24.67 -0.32
C PRO A 9 11.59 -23.30 -0.38
N ILE A 10 10.63 -23.15 -1.30
CA ILE A 10 9.84 -21.92 -1.44
C ILE A 10 9.18 -21.57 -0.10
N GLY A 11 9.50 -20.40 0.41
CA GLY A 11 9.01 -19.84 1.67
C GLY A 11 7.91 -18.79 1.48
N PRO A 12 7.24 -18.38 2.58
CA PRO A 12 6.27 -17.29 2.55
C PRO A 12 6.85 -15.93 2.10
N ASP A 13 8.15 -15.72 2.30
CA ASP A 13 8.90 -14.53 1.92
C ASP A 13 9.21 -14.42 0.42
N ASP A 14 9.04 -15.52 -0.34
CA ASP A 14 9.16 -15.50 -1.81
C ASP A 14 7.95 -14.84 -2.51
N PHE A 15 6.87 -14.57 -1.76
CA PHE A 15 5.64 -14.03 -2.30
C PHE A 15 5.35 -12.61 -1.81
N ILE A 16 4.86 -11.77 -2.72
CA ILE A 16 4.22 -10.50 -2.36
C ILE A 16 2.77 -10.80 -1.97
N ILE A 17 2.52 -10.80 -0.67
CA ILE A 17 1.17 -10.98 -0.13
C ILE A 17 0.40 -9.67 -0.33
N THR A 18 -0.80 -9.76 -0.89
CA THR A 18 -1.72 -8.63 -1.09
C THR A 18 -3.15 -9.08 -0.84
N PHE A 19 -4.03 -8.11 -0.57
CA PHE A 19 -5.45 -8.37 -0.37
C PHE A 19 -6.26 -7.96 -1.59
N ALA A 20 -7.44 -8.55 -1.74
CA ALA A 20 -8.42 -8.15 -2.75
C ALA A 20 -8.85 -6.69 -2.51
N HIS A 21 -8.77 -5.85 -3.54
CA HIS A 21 -9.17 -4.45 -3.48
C HIS A 21 -9.93 -4.05 -4.73
N LYS A 22 -10.91 -3.15 -4.55
CA LYS A 22 -11.60 -2.50 -5.66
C LYS A 22 -11.01 -1.13 -5.93
N SER A 23 -10.78 -0.80 -7.20
CA SER A 23 -10.36 0.53 -7.62
C SER A 23 -10.81 0.81 -9.04
N LEU A 24 -11.08 2.09 -9.35
CA LEU A 24 -11.32 2.54 -10.71
C LEU A 24 -10.19 2.10 -11.66
N PHE A 25 -8.94 2.22 -11.22
CA PHE A 25 -7.77 1.88 -12.04
C PHE A 25 -7.52 0.37 -12.15
N TYR A 26 -8.27 -0.46 -11.43
CA TYR A 26 -8.27 -1.93 -11.59
C TYR A 26 -9.41 -2.41 -12.49
N ASP A 27 -10.28 -1.51 -12.95
CA ASP A 27 -11.45 -1.82 -13.76
C ASP A 27 -12.34 -2.93 -13.16
N ASN A 28 -12.50 -2.91 -11.83
CA ASN A 28 -13.15 -3.98 -11.09
C ASN A 28 -14.21 -3.49 -10.08
N LEU A 29 -14.70 -2.25 -10.24
CA LEU A 29 -15.70 -1.66 -9.34
C LEU A 29 -17.02 -2.44 -9.35
N GLU A 30 -17.41 -2.94 -10.53
CA GLU A 30 -18.63 -3.74 -10.73
C GLU A 30 -18.44 -5.23 -10.41
N SER A 31 -17.20 -5.68 -10.23
CA SER A 31 -16.88 -7.07 -9.94
C SER A 31 -17.05 -7.37 -8.45
N ASP A 32 -17.45 -8.58 -8.10
CA ASP A 32 -17.46 -9.03 -6.71
C ASP A 32 -16.06 -9.48 -6.25
N VAL A 33 -15.17 -8.50 -6.11
CA VAL A 33 -13.81 -8.69 -5.61
C VAL A 33 -13.82 -8.38 -4.11
N SER A 34 -14.07 -9.41 -3.31
CA SER A 34 -13.95 -9.36 -1.85
C SER A 34 -13.55 -10.73 -1.31
N SER A 35 -12.97 -10.74 -0.12
CA SER A 35 -12.67 -11.96 0.64
C SER A 35 -13.47 -11.93 1.93
N GLU A 36 -13.97 -13.08 2.37
CA GLU A 36 -14.61 -13.18 3.69
C GLU A 36 -13.59 -12.81 4.77
N THR A 37 -13.99 -11.93 5.69
CA THR A 37 -13.11 -11.42 6.75
C THR A 37 -12.50 -12.57 7.57
N ASP A 38 -13.30 -13.57 7.93
CA ASP A 38 -12.83 -14.70 8.75
C ASP A 38 -11.76 -15.53 8.06
N ILE A 39 -11.91 -15.76 6.74
CA ILE A 39 -10.90 -16.45 5.92
C ILE A 39 -9.62 -15.61 5.86
N THR A 40 -9.76 -14.31 5.59
CA THR A 40 -8.63 -13.37 5.50
C THR A 40 -7.82 -13.35 6.81
N LEU A 41 -8.49 -13.25 7.96
CA LEU A 41 -7.86 -13.22 9.27
C LEU A 41 -7.13 -14.54 9.59
N LYS A 42 -7.71 -15.68 9.19
CA LYS A 42 -7.08 -17.00 9.35
C LYS A 42 -5.82 -17.13 8.52
N GLU A 43 -5.87 -16.74 7.24
CA GLU A 43 -4.70 -16.79 6.34
C GLU A 43 -3.58 -15.86 6.80
N VAL A 44 -3.92 -14.62 7.18
CA VAL A 44 -2.95 -13.67 7.72
C VAL A 44 -2.29 -14.20 8.99
N SER A 45 -3.04 -14.86 9.87
CA SER A 45 -2.48 -15.48 11.09
C SER A 45 -1.47 -16.57 10.73
N TRP A 46 -1.80 -17.44 9.76
CA TRP A 46 -0.88 -18.46 9.27
C TRP A 46 0.40 -17.84 8.68
N PHE A 47 0.26 -16.79 7.85
CA PHE A 47 1.43 -16.08 7.33
C PHE A 47 2.27 -15.49 8.46
N LEU A 48 1.67 -14.81 9.44
CA LEU A 48 2.42 -14.25 10.57
C LEU A 48 3.16 -15.30 11.41
N GLU A 49 2.65 -16.52 11.51
CA GLU A 49 3.33 -17.62 12.21
C GLU A 49 4.53 -18.15 11.41
N ASN A 50 4.43 -18.19 10.08
CA ASN A 50 5.41 -18.82 9.19
C ASN A 50 6.37 -17.82 8.48
N TYR A 51 6.07 -16.52 8.46
CA TYR A 51 6.90 -15.51 7.80
C TYR A 51 8.21 -15.28 8.60
N PRO A 52 9.37 -15.18 7.94
CA PRO A 52 10.65 -14.95 8.61
C PRO A 52 10.71 -13.61 9.36
N LYS A 53 11.68 -13.50 10.27
CA LYS A 53 11.95 -12.31 11.11
C LYS A 53 13.42 -11.90 11.07
N LYS A 54 14.11 -12.24 9.98
CA LYS A 54 15.57 -12.18 9.87
C LYS A 54 16.06 -10.75 9.76
N ASP A 55 15.40 -9.93 8.94
CA ASP A 55 15.85 -8.58 8.62
C ASP A 55 14.77 -7.49 8.76
N LEU A 56 15.09 -6.28 8.29
CA LEU A 56 14.20 -5.14 8.33
C LEU A 56 13.01 -5.28 7.37
N PHE A 57 13.22 -5.83 6.18
CA PHE A 57 12.17 -6.04 5.19
C PHE A 57 11.14 -7.04 5.72
N ASP A 58 11.60 -8.11 6.36
CA ASP A 58 10.75 -9.06 7.07
C ASP A 58 9.87 -8.37 8.11
N ARG A 59 10.44 -7.49 8.94
CA ARG A 59 9.69 -6.77 9.98
C ARG A 59 8.64 -5.83 9.38
N VAL A 60 8.95 -5.19 8.26
CA VAL A 60 8.03 -4.31 7.53
C VAL A 60 6.90 -5.14 6.89
N ALA A 61 7.21 -6.25 6.23
CA ALA A 61 6.22 -7.20 5.68
C ALA A 61 5.31 -7.78 6.78
N ARG A 62 5.89 -8.17 7.91
CA ARG A 62 5.14 -8.63 9.07
C ARG A 62 4.26 -7.53 9.68
N SER A 63 4.72 -6.29 9.71
CA SER A 63 3.90 -5.15 10.15
C SER A 63 2.72 -4.94 9.21
N TYR A 64 2.93 -5.05 7.90
CA TYR A 64 1.85 -5.00 6.89
C TYR A 64 0.77 -6.08 7.15
N LEU A 65 1.20 -7.32 7.38
CA LEU A 65 0.32 -8.45 7.72
C LEU A 65 -0.39 -8.25 9.07
N LYS A 66 0.35 -7.87 10.12
CA LYS A 66 -0.22 -7.69 11.46
C LYS A 66 -1.27 -6.58 11.49
N MET A 67 -1.03 -5.50 10.75
CA MET A 67 -1.95 -4.38 10.66
C MET A 67 -3.16 -4.66 9.78
N SER A 68 -3.10 -5.65 8.87
CA SER A 68 -4.27 -6.07 8.11
C SER A 68 -5.34 -6.69 9.02
N ILE A 69 -4.95 -7.37 10.10
CA ILE A 69 -5.89 -7.85 11.13
C ILE A 69 -6.72 -6.70 11.69
N ARG A 70 -6.07 -5.58 11.99
CA ARG A 70 -6.76 -4.37 12.49
C ARG A 70 -7.60 -3.70 11.41
N TYR A 71 -7.11 -3.67 10.17
CA TYR A 71 -7.83 -3.07 9.06
C TYR A 71 -9.12 -3.83 8.71
N PHE A 72 -9.08 -5.16 8.68
CA PHE A 72 -10.23 -6.00 8.32
C PHE A 72 -11.13 -6.37 9.51
N GLY A 73 -10.54 -6.57 10.69
CA GLY A 73 -11.26 -7.00 11.90
C GLY A 73 -11.72 -5.86 12.80
N GLU A 74 -11.07 -4.69 12.75
CA GLU A 74 -11.40 -3.51 13.55
C GLU A 74 -11.81 -2.33 12.66
N LYS A 75 -12.37 -1.27 13.25
CA LYS A 75 -12.63 0.01 12.54
C LYS A 75 -11.37 0.89 12.49
N TRP A 76 -10.20 0.32 12.23
CA TRP A 76 -8.96 1.07 12.13
C TRP A 76 -8.77 1.65 10.72
N ARG A 77 -8.30 2.90 10.64
CA ARG A 77 -7.95 3.55 9.38
C ARG A 77 -6.46 3.89 9.35
N PRO A 78 -5.73 3.51 8.30
CA PRO A 78 -4.30 3.77 8.22
C PRO A 78 -4.00 5.26 8.07
N PRO A 79 -2.91 5.76 8.69
CA PRO A 79 -2.47 7.16 8.57
C PRO A 79 -1.80 7.42 7.22
N CYS A 80 -2.51 7.16 6.12
CA CYS A 80 -2.01 7.16 4.74
C CYS A 80 -1.14 8.38 4.38
N VAL A 81 -0.06 8.11 3.64
CA VAL A 81 0.91 9.11 3.16
C VAL A 81 0.83 9.40 1.66
N ALA A 82 -0.19 8.86 0.98
CA ALA A 82 -0.48 9.11 -0.43
C ALA A 82 -0.55 10.61 -0.76
N GLY A 83 0.07 11.02 -1.86
CA GLY A 83 0.17 12.42 -2.28
C GLY A 83 1.09 13.29 -1.41
N GLU A 84 1.88 12.68 -0.51
CA GLU A 84 2.88 13.35 0.32
C GLU A 84 4.24 12.65 0.22
N HIS A 85 4.27 11.33 0.42
CA HIS A 85 5.47 10.50 0.31
C HIS A 85 5.36 9.39 -0.75
N SER A 86 4.17 9.16 -1.31
CA SER A 86 3.91 8.27 -2.44
C SER A 86 3.01 8.96 -3.46
N CYS A 87 3.04 8.49 -4.71
CA CYS A 87 2.11 8.90 -5.76
C CYS A 87 1.95 7.78 -6.79
N PHE A 88 0.85 7.81 -7.53
CA PHE A 88 0.62 6.95 -8.68
C PHE A 88 0.81 7.76 -9.98
N ILE A 89 1.53 7.20 -10.95
CA ILE A 89 1.76 7.85 -12.24
C ILE A 89 1.29 6.88 -13.32
N ASN A 90 0.35 7.31 -14.16
CA ASN A 90 -0.13 6.49 -15.26
C ASN A 90 0.82 6.55 -16.48
N PRO A 91 0.66 5.69 -17.50
CA PRO A 91 1.49 5.72 -18.72
C PRO A 91 1.41 7.04 -19.52
N TYR A 92 0.34 7.80 -19.33
CA TYR A 92 0.12 9.11 -19.95
C TYR A 92 0.78 10.27 -19.18
N GLY A 93 1.46 9.96 -18.08
CA GLY A 93 2.23 10.92 -17.28
C GLY A 93 1.39 11.69 -16.27
N ASP A 94 0.10 11.38 -16.15
CA ASP A 94 -0.77 11.98 -15.13
C ASP A 94 -0.37 11.45 -13.75
N VAL A 95 -0.23 12.38 -12.82
CA VAL A 95 0.15 12.09 -11.44
C VAL A 95 -1.09 12.15 -10.57
N TYR A 96 -1.30 11.12 -9.77
CA TYR A 96 -2.39 10.98 -8.80
C TYR A 96 -1.79 10.77 -7.41
N PRO A 97 -2.53 11.07 -6.33
CA PRO A 97 -2.03 10.85 -4.98
C PRO A 97 -1.86 9.36 -4.66
N CYS A 98 -2.73 8.50 -5.20
CA CYS A 98 -2.66 7.04 -5.11
C CYS A 98 -3.46 6.41 -6.25
N ILE A 99 -3.39 5.08 -6.38
CA ILE A 99 -4.13 4.31 -7.39
C ILE A 99 -5.64 4.22 -7.12
N THR A 100 -6.13 4.66 -5.96
CA THR A 100 -7.56 4.56 -5.61
C THR A 100 -8.31 5.87 -5.86
N MET A 101 -7.63 7.00 -5.70
CA MET A 101 -8.25 8.32 -5.75
C MET A 101 -8.15 8.90 -7.16
N ASN A 102 -9.29 9.04 -7.83
CA ASN A 102 -9.37 9.70 -9.13
C ASN A 102 -9.33 11.24 -8.98
N TYR A 103 -8.21 11.75 -8.49
CA TYR A 103 -7.95 13.17 -8.34
C TYR A 103 -6.56 13.51 -8.90
N PRO A 104 -6.46 13.95 -10.17
CA PRO A 104 -5.17 14.25 -10.78
C PRO A 104 -4.53 15.47 -10.11
N LEU A 105 -3.23 15.39 -9.88
CA LEU A 105 -2.39 16.41 -9.24
C LEU A 105 -1.66 17.27 -10.28
N GLY A 106 -1.34 16.70 -11.44
CA GLY A 106 -0.62 17.31 -12.56
C GLY A 106 -0.25 16.28 -13.61
N ASN A 107 0.54 16.66 -14.62
CA ASN A 107 1.04 15.74 -15.64
C ASN A 107 2.53 16.01 -15.91
N LEU A 108 3.37 14.99 -15.77
CA LEU A 108 4.82 15.11 -15.91
C LEU A 108 5.24 15.73 -17.25
N ARG A 109 4.54 15.45 -18.35
CA ARG A 109 4.88 15.98 -19.68
C ARG A 109 4.60 17.48 -19.78
N SER A 110 3.52 17.96 -19.17
CA SER A 110 3.18 19.40 -19.16
C SER A 110 3.93 20.19 -18.09
N ASP A 111 4.28 19.55 -16.97
CA ASP A 111 4.90 20.17 -15.80
C ASP A 111 6.44 20.06 -15.80
N GLY A 112 7.05 19.96 -16.99
CA GLY A 112 8.51 19.92 -17.16
C GLY A 112 9.20 18.76 -16.45
N PHE A 113 8.49 17.64 -16.28
CA PHE A 113 8.91 16.43 -15.55
C PHE A 113 9.29 16.67 -14.07
N SER A 114 8.79 17.75 -13.47
CA SER A 114 9.04 18.07 -12.07
C SER A 114 8.01 17.42 -11.14
N LEU A 115 8.26 16.17 -10.71
CA LEU A 115 7.41 15.50 -9.73
C LEU A 115 7.33 16.29 -8.41
N HIS A 116 8.46 16.86 -7.97
CA HIS A 116 8.50 17.71 -6.78
C HIS A 116 7.58 18.94 -6.93
N GLY A 117 7.57 19.59 -8.10
CA GLY A 117 6.67 20.70 -8.37
C GLY A 117 5.20 20.29 -8.29
N ILE A 118 4.85 19.15 -8.89
CA ILE A 118 3.48 18.61 -8.87
C ILE A 118 3.04 18.31 -7.43
N LEU A 119 3.86 17.60 -6.63
CA LEU A 119 3.49 17.22 -5.26
C LEU A 119 3.38 18.41 -4.27
N ASN A 120 3.97 19.55 -4.62
CA ASN A 120 3.93 20.77 -3.81
C ASN A 120 2.96 21.84 -4.33
N ASN A 121 2.29 21.61 -5.46
CA ASN A 121 1.35 22.56 -6.03
C ASN A 121 0.04 22.69 -5.22
N ASN A 122 -0.81 23.64 -5.61
CA ASN A 122 -2.08 23.91 -4.94
C ASN A 122 -3.04 22.70 -4.96
N ARG A 123 -3.05 21.89 -6.03
CA ARG A 123 -3.91 20.69 -6.12
C ARG A 123 -3.48 19.63 -5.11
N SER A 124 -2.17 19.41 -4.97
CA SER A 124 -1.61 18.47 -4.00
C SER A 124 -1.81 18.94 -2.56
N GLN A 125 -1.72 20.24 -2.30
CA GLN A 125 -2.04 20.80 -0.98
C GLN A 125 -3.54 20.65 -0.65
N GLU A 126 -4.43 20.93 -1.61
CA GLU A 126 -5.87 20.77 -1.44
C GLU A 126 -6.26 19.30 -1.20
N PHE A 127 -5.62 18.37 -1.93
CA PHE A 127 -5.80 16.95 -1.70
C PHE A 127 -5.46 16.57 -0.26
N ARG A 128 -4.26 16.93 0.21
CA ARG A 128 -3.77 16.59 1.55
C ARG A 128 -4.64 17.16 2.67
N ARG A 129 -5.17 18.38 2.48
CA ARG A 129 -5.90 19.11 3.53
C ARG A 129 -7.40 18.79 3.60
N LYS A 130 -8.02 18.41 2.49
CA LYS A 130 -9.49 18.24 2.44
C LYS A 130 -9.93 16.93 1.82
N ILE A 131 -9.40 16.59 0.64
CA ILE A 131 -9.90 15.44 -0.13
C ILE A 131 -9.47 14.12 0.50
N ARG A 132 -8.30 14.09 1.14
CA ARG A 132 -7.83 12.91 1.87
C ARG A 132 -8.80 12.49 2.98
N GLU A 133 -9.48 13.44 3.63
CA GLU A 133 -10.44 13.15 4.71
C GLU A 133 -11.68 12.40 4.23
N THR A 134 -12.05 12.58 2.95
CA THR A 134 -13.19 11.87 2.34
C THR A 134 -12.83 10.47 1.84
N CYS A 135 -11.55 10.07 1.94
CA CYS A 135 -11.09 8.77 1.49
C CYS A 135 -11.60 7.66 2.43
N VAL A 136 -12.16 6.60 1.86
CA VAL A 136 -12.52 5.39 2.63
C VAL A 136 -11.29 4.61 3.12
N THR A 137 -10.09 5.02 2.71
CA THR A 137 -8.78 4.40 2.96
C THR A 137 -8.68 3.00 2.34
N CYS A 138 -7.46 2.51 2.15
CA CYS A 138 -7.17 1.18 1.60
C CYS A 138 -5.95 0.58 2.31
N TRP A 139 -5.78 -0.73 2.18
CA TRP A 139 -4.63 -1.45 2.73
C TRP A 139 -3.90 -2.27 1.64
N THR A 140 -3.69 -1.62 0.49
CA THR A 140 -2.87 -2.16 -0.59
C THR A 140 -1.40 -2.11 -0.20
N SER A 141 -0.59 -3.05 -0.69
CA SER A 141 0.87 -3.02 -0.47
C SER A 141 1.49 -1.70 -0.94
N CYS A 142 1.04 -1.16 -2.07
CA CYS A 142 1.49 0.11 -2.64
C CYS A 142 1.34 1.31 -1.68
N GLU A 143 0.31 1.33 -0.83
CA GLU A 143 0.08 2.45 0.11
C GLU A 143 0.49 2.10 1.54
N ALA A 144 0.37 0.84 1.93
CA ALA A 144 0.69 0.39 3.28
C ALA A 144 2.20 0.42 3.55
N TYR A 145 3.03 -0.05 2.62
CA TYR A 145 4.49 -0.04 2.83
C TYR A 145 5.07 1.36 2.98
N PRO A 146 4.78 2.34 2.10
CA PRO A 146 5.17 3.72 2.34
C PRO A 146 4.64 4.26 3.66
N THR A 147 3.39 3.94 4.03
CA THR A 147 2.82 4.40 5.30
C THR A 147 3.59 3.85 6.50
N ILE A 148 3.96 2.57 6.50
CA ILE A 148 4.77 1.96 7.56
C ILE A 148 6.17 2.60 7.64
N ILE A 149 6.81 2.80 6.49
CA ILE A 149 8.18 3.34 6.39
C ILE A 149 8.23 4.82 6.81
N PHE A 150 7.29 5.64 6.35
CA PHE A 150 7.30 7.09 6.59
C PHE A 150 6.59 7.50 7.88
N LYS A 151 5.81 6.61 8.52
CA LYS A 151 5.19 6.85 9.85
C LYS A 151 5.50 5.73 10.86
N PRO A 152 6.78 5.38 11.08
CA PRO A 152 7.14 4.20 11.89
C PRO A 152 6.67 4.29 13.35
N MET A 153 6.50 5.50 13.89
CA MET A 153 5.99 5.70 15.25
C MET A 153 4.55 5.20 15.44
N GLU A 154 3.74 5.25 14.38
CA GLU A 154 2.36 4.72 14.38
C GLU A 154 2.33 3.18 14.38
N PHE A 155 3.45 2.54 14.06
CA PHE A 155 3.64 1.08 13.93
C PHE A 155 4.70 0.55 14.89
N LEU A 156 5.14 1.33 15.87
CA LEU A 156 6.31 0.99 16.71
C LEU A 156 6.12 -0.33 17.47
N ARG A 157 4.89 -0.64 17.89
CA ARG A 157 4.55 -1.90 18.57
C ARG A 157 4.52 -3.12 17.63
N ASP A 158 4.55 -2.88 16.34
CA ASP A 158 4.42 -3.90 15.28
C ASP A 158 5.75 -4.16 14.57
N LEU A 159 6.64 -3.15 14.56
CA LEU A 159 8.00 -3.22 14.02
C LEU A 159 9.02 -3.84 15.00
N ILE A 160 8.72 -3.88 16.29
CA ILE A 160 9.52 -4.50 17.37
C ILE A 160 9.02 -5.93 17.61
#